data_AF-A0A9P0EYV4-F1
#
_entry.id   AF-A0A9P0EYV4-F1
#
_cell.length_a   1.000
_cell.length_b   1.000
_cell.length_c   1.000
_cell.angle_alpha   90.00
_cell.angle_beta   90.00
_cell.angle_gamma   90.00
#
_symmetry.space_group_name_H-M   'P 1'
#
loop_
_entity.id
_entity.type
_entity.pdbx_description
1 polymer ?
#
loop_
_entity_poly.entity_id
_entity_poly.type
_entity_poly.pdbx_seq_one_letter_code
_entity_poly.pdbx_strand_id
1 'polypeptide(L)'
;MMVHLGNRFSIKFIDSFRFLPASLDKLVQTIPRESFVRTRKLTRTDNEFDMVCRKAPFPYEYVDNPAKLNETRPPPREGFFNTLTQTHISEEEYERFLQVWQTSNFRNLGEYSDFYLRLDVCLLSDVFEEFRLFGMKNYGLDCANYLTLPGFAFDAFLKITKAKIQLFNDMAMVFMIMS
;
A
#
# COMPACT_ATOMS: atom_id res chain seq x y z
N MET A 1 -0.13 -10.48 13.55
CA MET A 1 -0.03 -11.93 13.84
C MET A 1 1.44 -12.32 13.84
N MET A 2 1.92 -13.09 14.83
CA MET A 2 3.31 -13.58 14.86
C MET A 2 3.31 -15.10 14.71
N VAL A 3 4.10 -15.61 13.78
CA VAL A 3 4.24 -17.03 13.49
C VAL A 3 5.67 -17.45 13.78
N HIS A 4 5.85 -18.49 14.59
CA HIS A 4 7.16 -19.03 14.92
C HIS A 4 7.45 -20.25 14.03
N LEU A 5 8.60 -20.22 13.35
CA LEU A 5 9.10 -21.33 12.54
C LEU A 5 10.20 -22.04 13.34
N GLY A 6 9.78 -23.03 14.14
CA GLY A 6 10.63 -23.68 15.14
C GLY A 6 11.11 -22.68 16.21
N ASN A 7 12.30 -22.94 16.76
CA ASN A 7 12.86 -22.11 17.85
C ASN A 7 13.79 -20.98 17.36
N ARG A 8 13.94 -20.78 16.04
CA ARG A 8 14.98 -19.88 15.48
C ARG A 8 14.45 -18.70 14.69
N PHE A 9 13.25 -18.79 14.10
CA PHE A 9 12.71 -17.73 13.25
C PHE A 9 11.30 -17.36 13.69
N SER A 10 11.00 -16.07 13.65
CA SER A 10 9.65 -15.54 13.84
C SER A 10 9.31 -14.61 12.69
N ILE A 11 8.13 -14.80 12.11
CA ILE A 11 7.56 -13.93 11.07
C ILE A 11 6.46 -13.11 11.73
N LYS A 12 6.49 -11.80 11.52
CA LYS A 12 5.48 -10.87 12.04
C LYS A 12 4.73 -10.26 10.87
N PHE A 13 3.44 -10.51 10.81
CA PHE A 13 2.52 -9.86 9.88
C PHE A 13 2.04 -8.54 10.48
N ILE A 14 2.32 -7.46 9.77
CA ILE A 14 2.00 -6.08 10.13
C ILE A 14 1.06 -5.52 9.08
N ASP A 15 0.05 -4.79 9.55
CA ASP A 15 -0.91 -4.09 8.69
C ASP A 15 -0.37 -2.69 8.36
N SER A 16 -0.08 -2.44 7.09
CA SER A 16 0.45 -1.15 6.61
C SER A 16 -0.52 0.00 6.85
N PHE A 17 -1.83 -0.26 6.89
CA PHE A 17 -2.84 0.76 7.16
C PHE A 17 -2.76 1.31 8.60
N ARG A 18 -2.15 0.56 9.53
CA ARG A 18 -1.85 1.04 10.90
C ARG A 18 -0.73 2.07 10.94
N PHE A 19 -0.04 2.26 9.83
CA PHE A 19 0.99 3.28 9.64
C PHE A 19 0.54 4.40 8.72
N LEU A 20 -0.09 4.04 7.60
CA LEU A 20 -0.48 4.94 6.53
C LEU A 20 -1.98 4.79 6.26
N PRO A 21 -2.86 5.49 7.01
CA PRO A 21 -4.31 5.29 6.97
C PRO A 21 -4.96 6.01 5.77
N ALA A 22 -4.49 5.72 4.56
CA ALA A 22 -5.01 6.25 3.31
C ALA A 22 -5.05 5.17 2.22
N SER A 23 -5.79 5.42 1.14
CA SER A 23 -5.81 4.51 0.00
C SER A 23 -4.43 4.46 -0.66
N LEU A 24 -4.06 3.29 -1.21
CA LEU A 24 -2.81 3.16 -1.96
C LEU A 24 -2.71 4.19 -3.09
N ASP A 25 -3.82 4.47 -3.78
CA ASP A 25 -3.89 5.48 -4.82
C ASP A 25 -3.50 6.90 -4.34
N LYS A 26 -3.88 7.27 -3.12
CA LYS A 26 -3.43 8.53 -2.52
C LYS A 26 -1.96 8.47 -2.11
N LEU A 27 -1.53 7.34 -1.53
CA LEU A 27 -0.17 7.20 -1.01
C LEU A 27 0.89 7.26 -2.10
N VAL A 28 0.65 6.64 -3.26
CA VAL A 28 1.60 6.68 -4.39
C VAL A 28 1.82 8.10 -4.91
N GLN A 29 0.85 8.99 -4.75
CA GLN A 29 0.98 10.41 -5.14
C GLN A 29 1.84 11.23 -4.17
N THR A 30 2.16 10.68 -2.98
CA THR A 30 2.93 11.39 -1.95
C THR A 30 4.44 11.16 -2.03
N ILE A 31 4.87 10.11 -2.75
CA ILE A 31 6.29 9.75 -2.88
C ILE A 31 6.85 10.25 -4.21
N PRO A 32 8.15 10.61 -4.26
CA PRO A 32 8.74 11.12 -5.48
C PRO A 32 9.01 9.97 -6.48
N ARG A 33 9.21 10.33 -7.76
CA ARG A 33 9.29 9.35 -8.87
C ARG A 33 10.44 8.36 -8.72
N GLU A 34 11.56 8.80 -8.15
CA GLU A 34 12.76 8.01 -7.90
C GLU A 34 12.55 6.90 -6.86
N SER A 35 11.53 7.01 -6.03
CA SER A 35 11.21 6.06 -4.96
C SER A 35 10.57 4.77 -5.45
N PHE A 36 10.05 4.76 -6.68
CA PHE A 36 9.36 3.62 -7.29
C PHE A 36 10.35 2.53 -7.78
N VAL A 37 11.24 2.07 -6.89
CA VAL A 37 12.34 1.15 -7.23
C VAL A 37 11.83 -0.25 -7.59
N ARG A 38 10.80 -0.75 -6.89
CA ARG A 38 10.20 -2.06 -7.16
C ARG A 38 9.27 -1.98 -8.36
N THR A 39 8.44 -0.94 -8.43
CA THR A 39 7.52 -0.70 -9.55
C THR A 39 8.26 -0.54 -10.88
N ARG A 40 9.41 0.16 -10.88
CA ARG A 40 10.26 0.28 -12.09
C ARG A 40 10.73 -1.06 -12.65
N LYS A 41 10.92 -2.08 -11.80
CA LYS A 41 11.35 -3.42 -12.25
C LYS A 41 10.24 -4.19 -12.96
N LEU A 42 8.99 -3.76 -12.86
CA LEU A 42 7.87 -4.36 -13.59
C LEU A 42 7.77 -3.85 -15.04
N THR A 43 8.49 -2.77 -15.36
CA THR A 43 8.34 -2.02 -16.62
C THR A 43 9.63 -2.05 -17.42
N ARG A 44 9.52 -2.04 -18.75
CA ARG A 44 10.65 -2.03 -19.69
C ARG A 44 10.96 -0.64 -20.21
N THR A 45 9.96 0.23 -20.31
CA THR A 45 10.07 1.57 -20.89
C THR A 45 9.62 2.65 -19.91
N ASP A 46 10.05 3.89 -20.15
CA ASP A 46 9.57 5.04 -19.36
C ASP A 46 8.07 5.28 -19.53
N ASN A 47 7.53 5.01 -20.73
CA ASN A 47 6.11 5.14 -21.00
C ASN A 47 5.28 4.12 -20.19
N GLU A 48 5.71 2.85 -20.16
CA GLU A 48 5.08 1.83 -19.30
C GLU A 48 5.18 2.22 -17.82
N PHE A 49 6.33 2.75 -17.40
CA PHE A 49 6.53 3.22 -16.04
C PHE A 49 5.57 4.34 -15.65
N ASP A 50 5.41 5.36 -16.50
CA ASP A 50 4.50 6.47 -16.26
C ASP A 50 3.03 6.02 -16.18
N MET A 51 2.66 4.96 -16.91
CA MET A 51 1.32 4.38 -16.84
C MET A 51 1.04 3.68 -15.51
N VAL A 52 2.06 3.08 -14.88
CA VAL A 52 1.91 2.19 -13.72
C VAL A 52 2.32 2.83 -12.39
N CYS A 53 2.92 4.02 -12.38
CA CYS A 53 3.15 4.83 -11.17
C CYS A 53 1.86 5.33 -10.48
N ARG A 54 0.70 4.82 -10.89
CA ARG A 54 -0.62 5.09 -10.34
C ARG A 54 -1.35 3.78 -10.17
N LYS A 55 -2.27 3.71 -9.21
CA LYS A 55 -3.07 2.51 -9.00
C LYS A 55 -3.87 2.19 -10.27
N ALA A 56 -3.82 0.93 -10.70
CA ALA A 56 -4.64 0.45 -11.82
C ALA A 56 -6.06 0.13 -11.33
N PRO A 57 -7.11 0.36 -12.13
CA PRO A 57 -8.47 -0.03 -11.76
C PRO A 57 -8.66 -1.54 -11.92
N PHE A 58 -9.39 -2.20 -11.03
CA PHE A 58 -9.69 -3.64 -11.17
C PHE A 58 -11.20 -3.88 -11.08
N PRO A 59 -11.79 -4.71 -11.98
CA PRO A 59 -13.24 -4.90 -12.03
C PRO A 59 -13.67 -6.01 -11.06
N TYR A 60 -13.65 -5.71 -9.77
CA TYR A 60 -13.90 -6.68 -8.69
C TYR A 60 -15.26 -7.38 -8.80
N GLU A 61 -16.32 -6.62 -9.04
CA GLU A 61 -17.68 -7.15 -9.19
C GLU A 61 -17.85 -7.97 -10.47
N TYR A 62 -17.08 -7.62 -11.51
CA TYR A 62 -17.11 -8.37 -12.75
C TYR A 62 -16.51 -9.76 -12.56
N VAL A 63 -15.40 -9.93 -11.83
CA VAL A 63 -14.72 -11.23 -11.66
C VAL A 63 -15.39 -12.06 -10.55
N ASP A 64 -16.64 -12.45 -10.80
CA ASP A 64 -17.46 -13.26 -9.88
C ASP A 64 -17.19 -14.78 -9.95
N ASN A 65 -16.45 -15.23 -10.97
CA ASN A 65 -16.09 -16.63 -11.15
C ASN A 65 -14.75 -16.80 -11.87
N PRO A 66 -14.03 -17.92 -11.67
CA PRO A 66 -12.72 -18.14 -12.27
C PRO A 66 -12.72 -18.20 -13.80
N ALA A 67 -13.82 -18.56 -14.45
CA ALA A 67 -13.86 -18.66 -15.92
C ALA A 67 -13.68 -17.30 -16.60
N LYS A 68 -14.09 -16.21 -15.94
CA LYS A 68 -13.89 -14.83 -16.44
C LYS A 68 -12.42 -14.45 -16.59
N LEU A 69 -11.52 -15.08 -15.82
CA LEU A 69 -10.08 -14.87 -15.98
C LEU A 69 -9.55 -15.36 -17.34
N ASN A 70 -10.28 -16.26 -18.02
CA ASN A 70 -9.92 -16.73 -19.36
C ASN A 70 -10.46 -15.83 -20.48
N GLU A 71 -11.24 -14.79 -20.16
CA GLU A 71 -11.76 -13.87 -21.16
C GLU A 71 -10.63 -13.08 -21.83
N THR A 72 -10.64 -13.07 -23.15
CA THR A 72 -9.59 -12.45 -23.99
C THR A 72 -9.88 -11.00 -24.35
N ARG A 73 -11.04 -10.48 -23.96
CA ARG A 73 -11.46 -9.09 -24.19
C ARG A 73 -11.42 -8.32 -22.88
N PRO A 74 -11.11 -7.01 -22.91
CA PRO A 74 -11.19 -6.19 -21.72
C PRO A 74 -12.64 -6.17 -21.20
N PRO A 75 -12.85 -6.21 -19.86
CA PRO A 75 -14.18 -6.06 -19.27
C PRO A 75 -14.81 -4.73 -19.67
N PRO A 76 -16.14 -4.69 -19.84
CA PRO A 76 -16.85 -3.45 -20.16
C PRO A 76 -16.76 -2.48 -18.98
N ARG A 77 -16.94 -1.18 -19.24
CA ARG A 77 -16.83 -0.11 -18.23
C ARG A 77 -17.77 -0.33 -17.04
N GLU A 78 -18.96 -0.86 -17.30
CA GLU A 78 -19.97 -1.19 -16.30
C GLU A 78 -19.46 -2.24 -15.29
N GLY A 79 -18.53 -3.11 -15.70
CA GLY A 79 -17.89 -4.10 -14.84
C GLY A 79 -16.95 -3.50 -13.77
N PHE A 80 -16.63 -2.21 -13.86
CA PHE A 80 -15.81 -1.48 -12.89
C PHE A 80 -16.65 -0.68 -11.87
N PHE A 81 -17.96 -0.91 -11.78
CA PHE A 81 -18.77 -0.28 -10.73
C PHE A 81 -18.29 -0.70 -9.34
N ASN A 82 -18.08 0.28 -8.47
CA ASN A 82 -17.65 0.05 -7.09
C ASN A 82 -18.86 0.09 -6.16
N THR A 83 -19.28 -1.08 -5.67
CA THR A 83 -20.43 -1.20 -4.76
C THR A 83 -20.19 -0.55 -3.40
N LEU A 84 -18.93 -0.47 -2.94
CA LEU A 84 -18.60 0.14 -1.64
C LEU A 84 -18.78 1.66 -1.67
N THR A 85 -18.44 2.31 -2.78
CA THR A 85 -18.58 3.76 -2.96
C THR A 85 -19.83 4.15 -3.75
N GLN A 86 -20.52 3.17 -4.35
CA GLN A 86 -21.66 3.38 -5.27
C GLN A 86 -21.29 4.31 -6.45
N THR A 87 -20.09 4.15 -6.99
CA THR A 87 -19.57 4.98 -8.08
C THR A 87 -19.07 4.15 -9.26
N HIS A 88 -19.25 4.67 -10.47
CA HIS A 88 -18.59 4.15 -11.66
C HIS A 88 -17.15 4.65 -11.75
N ILE A 89 -16.30 3.87 -12.43
CA ILE A 89 -15.00 4.35 -12.91
C ILE A 89 -15.17 5.60 -13.79
N SER A 90 -14.25 6.54 -13.65
CA SER A 90 -14.20 7.71 -14.54
C SER A 90 -13.85 7.30 -15.97
N GLU A 91 -14.20 8.13 -16.94
CA GLU A 91 -13.86 7.89 -18.36
C GLU A 91 -12.35 7.85 -18.56
N GLU A 92 -11.63 8.81 -17.96
CA GLU A 92 -10.16 8.89 -18.01
C GLU A 92 -9.48 7.63 -17.46
N GLU A 93 -9.95 7.11 -16.32
CA GLU A 93 -9.38 5.89 -15.74
C GLU A 93 -9.66 4.65 -16.60
N TYR A 94 -10.85 4.57 -17.20
CA TYR A 94 -11.21 3.47 -18.08
C TYR A 94 -10.42 3.51 -19.41
N GLU A 95 -10.26 4.69 -20.00
CA GLU A 95 -9.40 4.89 -21.18
C GLU A 95 -7.95 4.50 -20.89
N ARG A 96 -7.42 4.89 -19.73
CA ARG A 96 -6.08 4.48 -19.28
C ARG A 96 -5.98 2.97 -19.11
N PHE A 97 -7.00 2.33 -18.53
CA PHE A 97 -7.05 0.87 -18.45
C PHE A 97 -6.96 0.22 -19.83
N LEU A 98 -7.74 0.71 -20.81
CA LEU A 98 -7.70 0.21 -22.18
C LEU A 98 -6.32 0.40 -22.83
N GLN A 99 -5.67 1.54 -22.61
CA GLN A 99 -4.31 1.80 -23.09
C GLN A 99 -3.30 0.80 -22.50
N VAL A 100 -3.36 0.55 -21.18
CA VAL A 100 -2.49 -0.42 -20.51
C VAL A 100 -2.76 -1.83 -21.03
N TRP A 101 -4.03 -2.21 -21.22
CA TRP A 101 -4.42 -3.50 -21.77
C TRP A 101 -3.84 -3.72 -23.18
N GLN A 102 -3.99 -2.74 -24.06
CA GLN A 102 -3.50 -2.79 -25.43
C GLN A 102 -1.96 -2.80 -25.50
N THR A 103 -1.30 -1.94 -24.72
CA THR A 103 0.17 -1.80 -24.73
C THR A 103 0.86 -3.03 -24.16
N SER A 104 0.27 -3.63 -23.11
CA SER A 104 0.85 -4.80 -22.43
C SER A 104 0.55 -6.13 -23.15
N ASN A 105 -0.36 -6.11 -24.13
CA ASN A 105 -0.77 -7.27 -24.93
C ASN A 105 -1.16 -8.48 -24.08
N PHE A 106 -1.98 -8.26 -23.04
CA PHE A 106 -2.50 -9.33 -22.19
C PHE A 106 -3.37 -10.29 -23.01
N ARG A 107 -3.15 -11.59 -22.83
CA ARG A 107 -3.91 -12.62 -23.55
C ARG A 107 -5.30 -12.81 -22.98
N ASN A 108 -5.46 -12.58 -21.69
CA ASN A 108 -6.71 -12.73 -20.96
C ASN A 108 -6.74 -11.88 -19.68
N LEU A 109 -7.92 -11.83 -19.06
CA LEU A 109 -8.14 -11.09 -17.82
C LEU A 109 -7.32 -11.63 -16.64
N GLY A 110 -6.95 -12.91 -16.66
CA GLY A 110 -6.05 -13.53 -15.69
C GLY A 110 -4.65 -12.94 -15.70
N GLU A 111 -4.04 -12.77 -16.88
CA GLU A 111 -2.73 -12.11 -17.00
C GLU A 111 -2.79 -10.66 -16.52
N TYR A 112 -3.88 -9.95 -16.82
CA TYR A 112 -4.12 -8.61 -16.27
C TYR A 112 -4.25 -8.63 -14.74
N SER A 113 -4.96 -9.61 -14.18
CA SER A 113 -5.10 -9.79 -12.73
C SER A 113 -3.78 -10.05 -12.03
N ASP A 114 -2.93 -10.92 -12.58
CA ASP A 114 -1.59 -11.18 -12.06
C ASP A 114 -0.72 -9.91 -12.10
N PHE A 115 -0.80 -9.15 -13.19
CA PHE A 115 -0.13 -7.88 -13.32
C PHE A 115 -0.63 -6.86 -12.28
N TYR A 116 -1.95 -6.71 -12.13
CA TYR A 116 -2.59 -5.83 -11.16
C TYR A 116 -2.11 -6.13 -9.73
N LEU A 117 -2.11 -7.41 -9.33
CA LEU A 117 -1.67 -7.84 -8.00
C LEU A 117 -0.19 -7.54 -7.76
N ARG A 118 0.68 -7.81 -8.75
CA ARG A 118 2.11 -7.49 -8.66
C ARG A 118 2.33 -5.99 -8.53
N LEU A 119 1.55 -5.21 -9.28
CA LEU A 119 1.63 -3.75 -9.24
C LEU A 119 1.21 -3.21 -7.87
N ASP A 120 0.07 -3.63 -7.33
CA ASP A 120 -0.40 -3.20 -6.00
C ASP A 120 0.63 -3.53 -4.90
N VAL A 121 1.26 -4.71 -4.97
CA VAL A 121 2.33 -5.10 -4.02
C VAL A 121 3.59 -4.25 -4.19
N CYS A 122 4.01 -3.98 -5.43
CA CYS A 122 5.19 -3.17 -5.70
C CYS A 122 5.00 -1.71 -5.29
N LEU A 123 3.85 -1.12 -5.61
CA LEU A 123 3.48 0.24 -5.21
C LEU A 123 3.44 0.36 -3.68
N LEU A 124 2.78 -0.57 -2.99
CA LEU A 124 2.75 -0.56 -1.53
C LEU A 124 4.15 -0.73 -0.92
N SER A 125 4.99 -1.56 -1.53
CA SER A 125 6.37 -1.74 -1.09
C SER A 125 7.19 -0.46 -1.24
N ASP A 126 7.11 0.21 -2.39
CA ASP A 126 7.82 1.47 -2.64
C ASP A 126 7.37 2.57 -1.67
N VAL A 127 6.05 2.72 -1.46
CA VAL A 127 5.48 3.64 -0.46
C VAL A 127 5.99 3.35 0.95
N PHE A 128 6.00 2.08 1.36
CA PHE A 128 6.40 1.72 2.72
C PHE A 128 7.91 1.84 2.93
N GLU A 129 8.72 1.53 1.92
CA GLU A 129 10.17 1.75 1.97
C GLU A 129 10.52 3.24 2.10
N GLU A 130 9.81 4.13 1.39
CA GLU A 130 9.97 5.58 1.59
C GLU A 130 9.61 6.03 3.00
N PHE A 131 8.54 5.47 3.56
CA PHE A 131 8.16 5.75 4.94
C PHE A 131 9.23 5.26 5.94
N ARG A 132 9.88 4.11 5.67
CA ARG A 132 11.02 3.62 6.46
C ARG A 132 12.22 4.54 6.35
N LEU A 133 12.57 4.98 5.14
CA LEU A 133 13.66 5.93 4.89
C LEU A 133 13.41 7.25 5.60
N PHE A 134 12.17 7.77 5.57
CA PHE A 134 11.76 8.95 6.31
C PHE A 134 11.98 8.79 7.82
N GLY A 135 11.53 7.68 8.40
CA GLY A 135 11.71 7.41 9.84
C GLY A 135 13.18 7.31 10.25
N MET A 136 13.98 6.62 9.43
CA MET A 136 15.41 6.49 9.66
C MET A 136 16.14 7.83 9.54
N LYS A 137 15.79 8.66 8.55
CA LYS A 137 16.42 9.96 8.32
C LYS A 137 16.09 10.97 9.42
N ASN A 138 14.83 11.06 9.83
CA ASN A 138 14.39 12.13 10.74
C ASN A 138 14.53 11.75 12.23
N TYR A 139 14.38 10.46 12.55
CA TYR A 139 14.37 10.00 13.94
C TYR A 139 15.42 8.92 14.22
N GLY A 140 16.08 8.37 13.20
CA GLY A 140 16.98 7.22 13.37
C GLY A 140 16.23 6.00 13.92
N LEU A 141 14.96 5.84 13.55
CA LEU A 141 14.09 4.75 13.95
C LEU A 141 13.47 4.13 12.70
N ASP A 142 13.50 2.81 12.61
CA ASP A 142 12.83 2.09 11.53
C ASP A 142 11.39 1.75 11.95
N CYS A 143 10.41 2.30 11.23
CA CYS A 143 9.00 2.09 11.50
C CYS A 143 8.57 0.61 11.38
N ALA A 144 9.31 -0.21 10.62
CA ALA A 144 9.04 -1.65 10.48
C ALA A 144 9.24 -2.44 11.79
N ASN A 145 9.93 -1.88 12.78
CA ASN A 145 10.09 -2.50 14.10
C ASN A 145 8.87 -2.29 15.03
N TYR A 146 7.93 -1.45 14.63
CA TYR A 146 6.76 -1.10 15.44
C TYR A 146 5.53 -1.90 15.01
N LEU A 147 4.46 -1.82 15.80
CA LEU A 147 3.15 -2.38 15.43
C LEU A 147 2.26 -1.36 14.72
N THR A 148 2.36 -0.09 15.09
CA THR A 148 1.47 1.00 14.65
C THR A 148 2.22 2.34 14.64
N LEU A 149 1.67 3.33 13.93
CA LEU A 149 2.23 4.68 13.89
C LEU A 149 2.33 5.36 15.27
N PRO A 150 1.32 5.28 16.18
CA PRO A 150 1.44 5.91 17.49
C PRO A 150 2.63 5.39 18.32
N GLY A 151 2.92 4.09 18.27
CA GLY A 151 4.08 3.53 18.97
C GLY A 151 5.40 4.07 18.42
N PHE A 152 5.51 4.13 17.09
CA PHE A 152 6.65 4.75 16.42
C PHE A 152 6.80 6.24 16.76
N ALA A 153 5.69 6.99 16.73
CA ALA A 153 5.67 8.43 17.01
C ALA A 153 6.03 8.73 18.48
N PHE A 154 5.60 7.88 19.41
CA PHE A 154 5.93 8.00 20.82
C PHE A 154 7.44 7.85 21.07
N ASP A 155 8.05 6.82 20.49
CA ASP A 155 9.50 6.62 20.61
C ASP A 155 10.29 7.72 19.90
N ALA A 156 9.81 8.21 18.74
CA ALA A 156 10.39 9.36 18.07
C ALA A 156 10.32 10.62 18.95
N PHE A 157 9.18 10.87 19.61
CA PHE A 157 8.99 11.97 20.55
C PHE A 157 9.96 11.89 21.74
N LEU A 158 10.08 10.72 22.38
CA LEU A 158 11.02 10.52 23.50
C LEU A 158 12.47 10.73 23.06
N LYS A 159 12.84 10.24 21.88
CA LYS A 159 14.20 10.37 21.34
C LYS A 159 14.57 11.82 21.04
N ILE A 160 13.65 12.60 20.49
CA ILE A 160 13.84 14.03 20.21
C ILE A 160 13.94 14.83 21.52
N THR A 161 12.96 14.67 22.40
CA THR A 161 12.86 15.48 23.63
C THR A 161 13.86 15.05 24.70
N LYS A 162 14.37 13.82 24.63
CA LYS A 162 15.17 13.16 25.68
C LYS A 162 14.42 13.11 27.03
N ALA A 163 13.10 13.22 27.00
CA ALA A 163 12.27 13.16 28.19
C ALA A 163 12.42 11.79 28.84
N LYS A 164 12.59 11.77 30.17
CA LYS A 164 12.59 10.54 30.95
C LYS A 164 11.19 10.32 31.50
N ILE A 165 10.56 9.22 31.11
CA ILE A 165 9.28 8.82 31.69
C ILE A 165 9.53 8.46 33.16
N GLN A 166 8.89 9.20 34.06
CA GLN A 166 8.94 8.94 35.49
C GLN A 166 7.77 8.07 35.90
N LEU A 167 7.94 7.31 36.98
CA LEU A 167 6.83 6.62 37.62
C LEU A 167 5.87 7.64 38.20
N PHE A 168 4.58 7.32 38.19
CA PHE A 168 3.59 8.16 38.85
C PHE A 168 3.80 8.11 40.36
N ASN A 169 4.15 9.26 40.93
CA ASN A 169 4.32 9.43 42.36
C ASN A 169 3.12 10.13 43.02
N ASP A 170 2.08 10.46 42.23
CA ASP A 170 0.87 11.17 42.65
C ASP A 170 -0.37 10.53 42.02
N MET A 171 -1.43 10.37 42.82
CA MET A 171 -2.75 9.90 42.39
C MET A 171 -3.37 10.80 41.31
N ALA A 172 -3.10 12.10 41.29
CA ALA A 172 -3.61 13.00 40.26
C ALA A 172 -3.13 12.61 38.85
N MET A 173 -1.88 12.15 38.72
CA MET A 173 -1.36 11.65 37.45
C MET A 173 -2.04 10.36 37.01
N VAL A 174 -2.38 9.47 37.96
CA VAL A 174 -3.13 8.24 37.69
C VAL A 174 -4.54 8.54 37.21
N PHE A 175 -5.21 9.54 37.80
CA PHE A 175 -6.56 9.92 37.35
C PHE A 175 -6.58 10.50 35.93
N MET A 176 -5.54 11.23 35.51
CA MET A 176 -5.46 11.85 34.18
C MET A 176 -5.42 10.85 33.01
N ILE A 177 -4.86 9.65 33.22
CA ILE A 177 -4.79 8.59 32.19
C ILE A 177 -5.95 7.60 32.26
N MET A 178 -6.76 7.65 33.32
CA MET A 178 -7.94 6.79 33.49
C MET A 178 -9.25 7.43 33.01
N SER A 179 -9.26 8.75 32.74
CA SER A 179 -10.39 9.52 32.20
C SER A 179 -10.39 9.54 30.67
#